data_AF-A0A1X7V340-F1
#
_entry.id   AF-A0A1X7V340-F1
#
_cell.length_a   1.000
_cell.length_b   1.000
_cell.length_c   1.000
_cell.angle_alpha   90.00
_cell.angle_beta   90.00
_cell.angle_gamma   90.00
#
_symmetry.space_group_name_H-M   'P 1'
#
loop_
_entity.id
_entity.type
_entity.pdbx_description
1 polymer ?
#
loop_
_entity_poly.entity_id
_entity_poly.type
_entity_poly.pdbx_seq_one_letter_code
_entity_poly.pdbx_strand_id
1 'polypeptide(L)'
;MKYDDGRLAKHPRFRFFAVKTEMRCRANETGRFYIKQHPGEAHLTVDDLRDMIGQEGERFSNKVVHYGTSVRGTRQYWFKERNKLIAIIDTLGQPTIFTNSAADHQWPELAHLICPEDPDDKQA
;
A
#
# COMPACT_ATOMS: atom_id res chain seq x y z
N MET A 1 -4.30 -29.24 5.05
CA MET A 1 -3.51 -29.16 6.31
C MET A 1 -3.95 -27.94 7.09
N LYS A 2 -4.78 -28.10 8.13
CA LYS A 2 -5.00 -27.08 9.15
C LYS A 2 -4.15 -27.47 10.35
N TYR A 3 -3.25 -26.59 10.77
CA TYR A 3 -2.54 -26.73 12.04
C TYR A 3 -3.40 -26.04 13.11
N ASP A 4 -3.85 -26.77 14.13
CA ASP A 4 -4.68 -26.24 15.21
C ASP A 4 -3.86 -25.48 16.27
N ASP A 5 -2.53 -25.46 16.16
CA ASP A 5 -1.65 -24.70 17.04
C ASP A 5 -1.26 -23.35 16.42
N GLY A 6 -1.47 -22.27 17.19
CA GLY A 6 -1.05 -20.90 16.87
C GLY A 6 0.48 -20.67 16.81
N ARG A 7 1.33 -21.70 16.94
CA ARG A 7 2.80 -21.64 16.76
C ARG A 7 3.21 -20.84 15.53
N LEU A 8 2.52 -21.05 14.41
CA LEU A 8 2.85 -20.36 13.16
C LEU A 8 2.54 -18.87 13.28
N ALA A 9 1.39 -18.50 13.86
CA ALA A 9 0.99 -17.12 14.08
C ALA A 9 1.85 -16.38 15.12
N LYS A 10 2.35 -17.11 16.12
CA LYS A 10 3.22 -16.59 17.20
C LYS A 10 4.65 -16.32 16.74
N HIS A 11 5.09 -16.86 15.60
CA HIS A 11 6.45 -16.66 15.13
C HIS A 11 6.66 -15.20 14.67
N PRO A 12 7.71 -14.49 15.12
CA PRO A 12 7.98 -13.10 14.71
C PRO A 12 8.09 -12.84 13.19
N ARG A 13 8.36 -13.89 12.40
CA ARG A 13 8.46 -13.83 10.94
C ARG A 13 7.11 -13.99 10.24
N PHE A 14 6.11 -14.50 10.93
CA PHE A 14 4.78 -14.74 10.36
C PHE A 14 4.13 -13.47 9.85
N ARG A 15 4.26 -12.35 10.56
CA ARG A 15 3.77 -11.04 10.09
C ARG A 15 4.31 -10.68 8.69
N PHE A 16 5.60 -10.92 8.45
CA PHE A 16 6.22 -10.65 7.16
C PHE A 16 5.77 -11.67 6.09
N PHE A 17 5.64 -12.94 6.47
CA PHE A 17 5.10 -13.97 5.58
C PHE A 17 3.66 -13.65 5.16
N ALA A 18 2.79 -13.28 6.10
CA ALA A 18 1.40 -12.92 5.88
C ALA A 18 1.29 -11.71 4.96
N VAL A 19 2.01 -10.62 5.26
CA VAL A 19 2.04 -9.41 4.42
C VAL A 19 2.56 -9.73 3.00
N LYS A 20 3.66 -10.49 2.88
CA LYS A 20 4.18 -10.90 1.57
C LYS A 20 3.19 -11.77 0.79
N THR A 21 2.47 -12.64 1.49
CA THR A 21 1.45 -13.51 0.88
C THR A 21 0.27 -12.68 0.38
N GLU A 22 -0.25 -11.76 1.20
CA GLU A 22 -1.31 -10.82 0.81
C GLU A 22 -0.90 -9.97 -0.40
N MET A 23 0.32 -9.42 -0.41
CA MET A 23 0.85 -8.66 -1.54
C MET A 23 0.90 -9.49 -2.82
N ARG A 24 1.33 -10.76 -2.75
CA ARG A 24 1.33 -11.67 -3.91
C ARG A 24 -0.08 -11.98 -4.40
N CYS A 25 -1.02 -12.24 -3.49
CA CYS A 25 -2.43 -12.46 -3.84
C CYS A 25 -3.00 -11.26 -4.61
N ARG A 26 -2.81 -10.04 -4.09
CA ARG A 26 -3.26 -8.81 -4.76
C ARG A 26 -2.56 -8.57 -6.10
N ALA A 27 -1.26 -8.84 -6.19
CA ALA A 27 -0.53 -8.72 -7.45
C ALA A 27 -1.09 -9.68 -8.51
N ASN A 28 -1.42 -10.92 -8.13
CA ASN A 28 -2.03 -11.91 -9.03
C ASN A 28 -3.46 -11.51 -9.45
N GLU A 29 -4.27 -10.98 -8.54
CA GLU A 29 -5.61 -10.45 -8.87
C GLU A 29 -5.54 -9.30 -9.87
N THR A 30 -4.59 -8.39 -9.64
CA THR A 30 -4.31 -7.25 -10.52
C THR A 30 -3.82 -7.71 -11.89
N GLY A 31 -2.92 -8.69 -11.95
CA GLY A 31 -2.46 -9.29 -13.20
C GLY A 31 -3.59 -10.00 -13.96
N ARG A 32 -4.49 -10.70 -13.27
CA ARG A 32 -5.69 -11.28 -13.89
C ARG A 32 -6.60 -10.21 -14.50
N PHE A 33 -6.75 -9.07 -13.82
CA PHE A 33 -7.53 -7.96 -14.34
C PHE A 33 -6.89 -7.34 -15.60
N TYR A 34 -5.56 -7.20 -15.62
CA TYR A 34 -4.81 -6.76 -16.79
C TYR A 34 -5.08 -7.64 -18.01
N ILE A 35 -4.97 -8.96 -17.85
CA ILE A 35 -5.20 -9.94 -18.93
C ILE A 35 -6.65 -9.87 -19.43
N LYS A 36 -7.62 -9.71 -18.53
CA LYS A 36 -9.03 -9.54 -18.94
C LYS A 36 -9.27 -8.29 -19.78
N GLN A 37 -8.55 -7.21 -19.52
CA GLN A 37 -8.65 -5.99 -20.33
C GLN A 37 -7.88 -6.08 -21.66
N HIS A 38 -6.86 -6.94 -21.73
CA HIS A 38 -6.00 -7.11 -22.90
C HIS A 38 -6.01 -8.57 -23.39
N PRO A 39 -7.12 -9.04 -23.97
CA PRO A 39 -7.24 -10.45 -24.39
C PRO A 39 -6.21 -10.85 -25.45
N GLY A 40 -5.77 -9.93 -26.31
CA GLY A 40 -4.71 -10.18 -27.30
C GLY A 40 -3.31 -10.35 -26.69
N GLU A 41 -3.13 -9.95 -25.42
CA GLU A 41 -1.89 -10.10 -24.67
C GLU A 41 -1.92 -11.31 -23.71
N ALA A 42 -3.04 -12.05 -23.68
CA ALA A 42 -3.21 -13.19 -22.77
C ALA A 42 -2.28 -14.38 -23.09
N HIS A 43 -1.73 -14.42 -24.30
CA HIS A 43 -0.89 -15.50 -24.81
C HIS A 43 0.61 -15.22 -24.68
N LEU A 44 0.97 -14.04 -24.15
CA LEU A 44 2.37 -13.61 -24.04
C LEU A 44 3.14 -14.55 -23.10
N THR A 45 4.27 -15.05 -23.59
CA THR A 45 5.23 -15.80 -22.78
C THR A 45 6.10 -14.84 -21.95
N VAL A 46 6.84 -15.39 -20.98
CA VAL A 46 7.79 -14.59 -20.18
C VAL A 46 8.86 -13.96 -21.06
N ASP A 47 9.25 -14.63 -22.16
CA ASP A 47 10.24 -14.11 -23.09
C ASP A 47 9.66 -12.99 -23.95
N ASP A 48 8.41 -13.11 -24.42
CA ASP A 48 7.73 -12.01 -25.12
C ASP A 48 7.62 -10.76 -24.25
N LEU A 49 7.30 -10.93 -22.96
CA LEU A 49 7.25 -9.83 -22.00
C LEU A 49 8.62 -9.16 -21.81
N ARG A 50 9.70 -9.94 -21.81
CA ARG A 50 11.07 -9.41 -21.71
C ARG A 50 11.45 -8.64 -22.97
N ASP A 51 11.09 -9.16 -24.13
CA ASP A 51 11.33 -8.50 -25.41
C ASP A 51 10.53 -7.20 -25.52
N MET A 52 9.28 -7.19 -25.06
CA MET A 52 8.46 -5.97 -24.96
C MET A 52 9.08 -4.94 -24.01
N ILE A 53 9.63 -5.35 -22.87
CA ILE A 53 10.36 -4.44 -21.97
C ILE A 53 11.62 -3.90 -22.67
N GLY A 54 12.32 -4.72 -23.46
CA GLY A 54 13.49 -4.29 -24.23
C GLY A 54 13.16 -3.32 -25.37
N GLN A 55 12.06 -3.54 -26.08
CA GLN A 55 11.65 -2.76 -27.25
C GLN A 55 10.85 -1.51 -26.89
N GLU A 56 9.86 -1.64 -26.00
CA GLU A 56 8.95 -0.55 -25.60
C GLU A 56 9.41 0.18 -24.32
N GLY A 57 10.41 -0.37 -23.61
CA GLY A 57 11.08 0.27 -22.49
C GLY A 57 10.12 0.74 -21.39
N GLU A 58 10.15 2.04 -21.13
CA GLU A 58 9.34 2.67 -20.09
C GLU A 58 7.83 2.64 -20.41
N ARG A 59 7.42 2.57 -21.68
CA ARG A 59 6.00 2.63 -22.05
C ARG A 59 5.24 1.41 -21.54
N PHE A 60 5.76 0.21 -21.84
CA PHE A 60 5.19 -1.04 -21.34
C PHE A 60 5.29 -1.12 -19.82
N SER A 61 6.44 -0.73 -19.26
CA SER A 61 6.65 -0.71 -17.81
C SER A 61 5.61 0.18 -17.11
N ASN A 62 5.38 1.39 -17.60
CA ASN A 62 4.37 2.31 -17.05
C ASN A 62 2.95 1.75 -17.18
N LYS A 63 2.63 1.08 -18.30
CA LYS A 63 1.34 0.41 -18.52
C LYS A 63 1.09 -0.66 -17.46
N VAL A 64 2.03 -1.57 -17.23
CA VAL A 64 1.91 -2.63 -16.21
C VAL A 64 1.89 -2.06 -14.80
N VAL A 65 2.78 -1.12 -14.53
CA VAL A 65 2.93 -0.47 -13.22
C VAL A 65 1.67 0.30 -12.80
N HIS A 66 0.92 0.86 -13.76
CA HIS A 66 -0.36 1.53 -13.51
C HIS A 66 -1.35 0.65 -12.75
N TYR A 67 -1.39 -0.64 -13.08
CA TYR A 67 -2.27 -1.60 -12.40
C TYR A 67 -1.83 -1.86 -10.94
N GLY A 68 -0.56 -1.62 -10.62
CA GLY A 68 -0.03 -1.68 -9.26
C GLY A 68 -0.55 -0.61 -8.29
N THR A 69 -1.31 0.38 -8.77
CA THR A 69 -1.95 1.42 -7.93
C THR A 69 -2.96 0.85 -6.92
N SER A 70 -3.53 -0.33 -7.18
CA SER A 70 -4.45 -1.02 -6.26
C SER A 70 -3.73 -1.74 -5.11
N VAL A 71 -2.43 -2.01 -5.26
CA VAL A 71 -1.65 -2.80 -4.31
C VAL A 71 -1.08 -1.87 -3.24
N ARG A 72 -1.69 -1.90 -2.04
CA ARG A 72 -1.23 -1.08 -0.90
C ARG A 72 0.24 -1.35 -0.57
N GLY A 73 0.99 -0.28 -0.35
CA GLY A 73 2.42 -0.33 -0.03
C GLY A 73 3.34 -0.20 -1.25
N THR A 74 2.81 -0.15 -2.46
CA THR A 74 3.59 0.19 -3.66
C THR A 74 3.76 1.70 -3.79
N ARG A 75 4.79 2.13 -4.53
CA ARG A 75 5.03 3.56 -4.81
C ARG A 75 3.83 4.20 -5.53
N GLN A 76 3.18 3.45 -6.40
CA GLN A 76 2.06 3.89 -7.21
C GLN A 76 0.81 4.11 -6.38
N TYR A 77 0.55 3.23 -5.41
CA TYR A 77 -0.51 3.41 -4.42
C TYR A 77 -0.31 4.72 -3.65
N TRP A 78 0.89 4.95 -3.11
CA TRP A 78 1.19 6.17 -2.36
C TRP A 78 1.15 7.44 -3.21
N PHE A 79 1.58 7.36 -4.47
CA PHE A 79 1.47 8.47 -5.41
C PHE A 79 0.00 8.82 -5.70
N LYS A 80 -0.86 7.82 -5.89
CA LYS A 80 -2.31 8.00 -6.06
C LYS A 80 -2.94 8.66 -4.83
N GLU A 81 -2.65 8.16 -3.63
CA GLU A 81 -3.22 8.73 -2.40
C GLU A 81 -2.72 10.15 -2.12
N ARG A 82 -1.43 10.43 -2.41
CA ARG A 82 -0.90 11.81 -2.35
C ARG A 82 -1.69 12.75 -3.27
N ASN A 83 -1.88 12.38 -4.53
CA ASN A 83 -2.58 13.23 -5.49
C ASN A 83 -4.05 13.43 -5.10
N LYS A 84 -4.69 12.40 -4.53
CA LYS A 84 -6.03 12.50 -3.97
C LYS A 84 -6.08 13.52 -2.82
N LEU A 85 -5.11 13.50 -1.92
CA LEU A 85 -5.03 14.47 -0.82
C LEU A 85 -4.81 15.89 -1.33
N ILE A 86 -3.93 16.09 -2.31
CA ILE A 86 -3.73 17.40 -2.96
C ILE A 86 -5.05 17.89 -3.55
N ALA A 87 -5.77 17.05 -4.30
CA ALA A 87 -7.06 17.42 -4.87
C ALA A 87 -8.11 17.79 -3.80
N ILE A 88 -8.10 17.11 -2.65
CA ILE A 88 -8.97 17.45 -1.53
C ILE A 88 -8.61 18.83 -0.97
N ILE A 89 -7.32 19.12 -0.78
CA ILE A 89 -6.83 20.41 -0.29
C ILE A 89 -7.22 21.53 -1.26
N ASP A 90 -7.05 21.31 -2.58
CA ASP A 90 -7.36 22.29 -3.61
C ASP A 90 -8.87 22.59 -3.68
N THR A 91 -9.73 21.60 -3.38
CA THR A 91 -11.19 21.72 -3.50
C THR A 91 -11.87 22.21 -2.23
N LEU A 92 -11.44 21.73 -1.06
CA LEU A 92 -12.08 22.02 0.23
C LEU A 92 -11.27 23.00 1.10
N GLY A 93 -10.09 23.42 0.62
CA GLY A 93 -9.12 24.17 1.42
C GLY A 93 -8.27 23.25 2.30
N GLN A 94 -7.20 23.80 2.89
CA GLN A 94 -6.30 23.05 3.76
C GLN A 94 -7.06 22.58 5.00
N PRO A 95 -7.29 21.26 5.16
CA PRO A 95 -8.02 20.80 6.31
C PRO A 95 -7.06 20.79 7.49
N THR A 96 -7.43 21.49 8.55
CA THR A 96 -6.58 21.81 9.71
C THR A 96 -6.08 20.57 10.48
N ILE A 97 -6.51 19.34 10.14
CA ILE A 97 -6.32 18.13 10.95
C ILE A 97 -5.83 16.92 10.10
N PHE A 98 -4.96 17.11 9.09
CA PHE A 98 -4.33 15.97 8.39
C PHE A 98 -2.93 15.59 8.89
N THR A 99 -2.46 16.17 10.01
CA THR A 99 -1.12 15.90 10.56
C THR A 99 -1.06 14.94 11.76
N ASN A 100 -2.10 14.15 12.06
CA ASN A 100 -1.99 13.07 13.06
C ASN A 100 -1.60 11.71 12.44
N SER A 101 -0.84 11.70 11.34
CA SER A 101 -0.25 10.45 10.84
C SER A 101 0.92 10.03 11.73
N ALA A 102 0.65 9.55 12.94
CA ALA A 102 1.63 9.02 13.89
C ALA A 102 2.87 9.90 14.19
N ALA A 103 2.88 11.18 13.78
CA ALA A 103 3.88 12.15 14.22
C ALA A 103 3.77 12.40 15.74
N ASP A 104 2.60 12.12 16.30
CA ASP A 104 2.30 12.06 17.74
C ASP A 104 3.29 11.15 18.50
N HIS A 105 3.85 10.12 17.83
CA HIS A 105 4.88 9.25 18.44
C HIS A 105 6.30 9.83 18.35
N GLN A 106 6.53 10.85 17.52
CA GLN A 106 7.83 11.49 17.33
C GLN A 106 7.96 12.80 18.12
N TRP A 107 6.87 13.35 18.66
CA TRP A 107 6.90 14.60 19.41
C TRP A 107 6.01 14.55 20.68
N PRO A 108 6.52 13.96 21.78
CA PRO A 108 5.76 13.79 23.02
C PRO A 108 5.23 15.11 23.59
N GLU A 109 5.97 16.20 23.41
CA GLU A 109 5.57 17.54 23.87
C GLU A 109 4.32 18.06 23.15
N LEU A 110 4.23 17.85 21.84
CA LEU A 110 3.05 18.23 21.06
C LEU A 110 1.83 17.41 21.48
N ALA A 111 2.02 16.12 21.78
CA ALA A 111 0.96 15.27 22.31
C ALA A 111 0.44 15.78 23.66
N HIS A 112 1.31 16.23 24.57
CA HIS A 112 0.91 16.85 25.85
C HIS A 112 0.19 18.19 25.68
N LEU A 113 0.52 18.96 24.64
CA LEU A 113 -0.14 20.23 24.33
C LEU A 113 -1.55 20.03 23.73
N ILE A 114 -1.75 18.96 22.96
CA ILE A 114 -3.02 18.66 22.29
C ILE A 114 -3.96 17.87 23.21
N CYS A 115 -3.43 16.93 23.98
CA CYS A 115 -4.13 16.18 25.03
C CYS A 115 -3.47 16.50 26.37
N PRO A 116 -3.84 17.60 27.05
CA PRO A 116 -3.42 17.80 28.42
C PRO A 116 -3.93 16.64 29.28
N GLU A 117 -3.03 15.92 29.95
CA GLU A 117 -3.42 14.88 30.90
C GLU A 117 -4.34 15.51 31.95
N ASP A 118 -5.56 14.97 32.09
CA ASP A 118 -6.40 15.32 33.23
C ASP A 118 -5.67 14.86 34.51
N PRO A 119 -5.58 15.71 35.55
CA PRO A 119 -4.75 15.44 36.73
C PRO A 119 -5.22 14.23 37.56
N ASP A 120 -6.35 13.60 37.21
CA ASP A 120 -6.94 12.47 37.93
C ASP A 120 -6.45 11.08 37.45
N ASP A 121 -5.72 10.97 36.32
CA ASP A 121 -5.27 9.67 35.79
C ASP A 121 -4.04 9.06 36.49
N LYS A 122 -3.47 9.73 37.51
CA LYS A 122 -2.30 9.22 38.27
C LYS A 122 -2.66 8.38 39.50
N GLN A 123 -3.89 7.88 39.57
CA GLN A 123 -4.35 7.06 40.70
C GLN A 123 -5.14 5.83 40.25
N ALA A 124 -4.50 4.95 39.48
CA ALA A 124 -4.92 3.55 39.29
C ALA A 124 -3.71 2.64 39.04
#